data_AF-A0AAW6CD35-F1
#
_entry.id   AF-A0AAW6CD35-F1
#
_cell.length_a   1.000
_cell.length_b   1.000
_cell.length_c   1.000
_cell.angle_alpha   90.00
_cell.angle_beta   90.00
_cell.angle_gamma   90.00
#
_symmetry.space_group_name_H-M   'P 1'
#
loop_
_entity.id
_entity.type
_entity.pdbx_description
1 polymer ?
#
loop_
_entity_poly.entity_id
_entity_poly.type
_entity_poly.pdbx_seq_one_letter_code
_entity_poly.pdbx_strand_id
1 'polypeptide(L)'
;MSKHTTLEQLKLLAQRTKSEISKVESKSLVGVKVNGVALAIADKMVDILIASGATNGTLSVAGKDVAVTGLAALAYKAQISEADLDTALKAVLDGKASGADLATLIGKDAGKSARAIANEELAAQLIPEGAKEALDTLTEIAQWIQNHPDDASAMNAAITKLNGIVAGIGGDEDEYATVMTAIEGKITAALKDIASGATKVEKSEVNGNIKINGQETVVYTHPAVEAVGAGFKKVGKDNQGHVVLGDDVTKEDIVALGIPAQDTTYQPATSQANGLMSKEDKAKLDSIEVAADEEVNQMLDEVFGAAVGA
;
A
#
# COMPACT_ATOMS: atom_id res chain seq x y z
N MET A 1 83.38 -110.14 -45.96
CA MET A 1 83.66 -108.70 -45.77
C MET A 1 84.06 -108.48 -44.32
N SER A 2 85.30 -108.04 -44.13
CA SER A 2 85.91 -107.80 -42.82
C SER A 2 85.07 -106.77 -42.06
N LYS A 3 84.39 -107.22 -40.99
CA LYS A 3 83.65 -106.34 -40.07
C LYS A 3 84.57 -105.85 -38.95
N HIS A 4 85.82 -105.49 -39.27
CA HIS A 4 86.72 -104.91 -38.29
C HIS A 4 86.59 -103.39 -38.32
N THR A 5 86.25 -102.80 -37.18
CA THR A 5 86.20 -101.35 -36.97
C THR A 5 87.56 -100.72 -37.25
N THR A 6 87.62 -99.64 -38.02
CA THR A 6 88.88 -98.96 -38.36
C THR A 6 89.33 -98.01 -37.23
N LEU A 7 90.63 -97.72 -37.15
CA LEU A 7 91.19 -96.79 -36.16
C LEU A 7 90.56 -95.40 -36.22
N GLU A 8 90.25 -94.90 -37.43
CA GLU A 8 89.59 -93.62 -37.63
C GLU A 8 88.14 -93.63 -37.13
N GLN A 9 87.41 -94.75 -37.29
CA GLN A 9 86.09 -94.92 -36.68
C GLN A 9 86.15 -94.90 -35.15
N LEU A 10 87.20 -95.48 -34.56
CA LEU A 10 87.43 -95.43 -33.11
C LEU A 10 87.72 -94.00 -32.60
N LYS A 11 88.55 -93.22 -33.32
CA LYS A 11 88.84 -91.82 -32.99
C LYS A 11 87.61 -90.93 -33.08
N LEU A 12 86.80 -91.10 -34.13
CA LEU A 12 85.56 -90.35 -34.32
C LEU A 12 84.54 -90.67 -33.21
N LEU A 13 84.46 -91.95 -32.81
CA LEU A 13 83.64 -92.36 -31.66
C LEU A 13 84.15 -91.71 -30.36
N ALA A 14 85.46 -91.71 -30.10
CA ALA A 14 86.02 -91.09 -28.90
C ALA A 14 85.76 -89.57 -28.83
N GLN A 15 85.89 -88.87 -29.96
CA GLN A 15 85.54 -87.44 -30.04
C GLN A 15 84.05 -87.20 -29.81
N ARG A 16 83.18 -88.03 -30.40
CA ARG A 16 81.74 -87.94 -30.19
C ARG A 16 81.38 -88.22 -28.73
N THR A 17 81.96 -89.24 -28.11
CA THR A 17 81.79 -89.55 -26.69
C THR A 17 82.26 -88.41 -25.79
N LYS A 18 83.42 -87.79 -26.07
CA LYS A 18 83.90 -86.62 -25.33
C LYS A 18 82.95 -85.43 -25.46
N SER A 19 82.46 -85.15 -26.66
CA SER A 19 81.47 -84.10 -26.90
C SER A 19 80.17 -84.37 -26.16
N GLU A 20 79.68 -85.61 -26.17
CA GLU A 20 78.48 -85.99 -25.42
C GLU A 20 78.70 -85.92 -23.90
N ILE A 21 79.87 -86.31 -23.38
CA ILE A 21 80.23 -86.14 -21.95
C ILE A 21 80.23 -84.66 -21.54
N SER A 22 80.85 -83.78 -22.33
CA SER A 22 80.84 -82.34 -22.03
C SER A 22 79.44 -81.71 -22.09
N LYS A 23 78.57 -82.21 -22.98
CA LYS A 23 77.13 -81.83 -23.02
C LYS A 23 76.34 -82.35 -21.81
N VAL A 24 76.80 -83.41 -21.15
CA VAL A 24 76.18 -83.95 -19.93
C VAL A 24 76.66 -83.18 -18.69
N GLU A 25 77.95 -82.83 -18.59
CA GLU A 25 78.48 -82.04 -17.48
C GLU A 25 77.92 -80.61 -17.44
N SER A 26 77.73 -79.98 -18.60
CA SER A 26 77.09 -78.65 -18.71
C SER A 26 75.60 -78.62 -18.34
N LYS A 27 74.96 -79.79 -18.17
CA LYS A 27 73.58 -79.90 -17.67
C LYS A 27 73.52 -80.08 -16.15
N SER A 28 74.66 -80.14 -15.46
CA SER A 28 74.71 -80.08 -14.00
C SER A 28 74.29 -78.69 -13.54
N LEU A 29 73.40 -78.63 -12.55
CA LEU A 29 73.08 -77.37 -11.88
C LEU A 29 74.32 -76.91 -11.09
N VAL A 30 74.84 -75.72 -11.40
CA VAL A 30 76.04 -75.14 -10.75
C VAL A 30 75.72 -74.12 -9.67
N GLY A 31 74.44 -73.78 -9.49
CA GLY A 31 73.95 -72.88 -8.45
C GLY A 31 72.45 -72.60 -8.60
N VAL A 32 71.84 -72.11 -7.54
CA VAL A 32 70.44 -71.65 -7.52
C VAL A 32 70.35 -70.25 -6.93
N LYS A 33 69.32 -69.49 -7.30
CA LYS A 33 69.01 -68.22 -6.63
C LYS A 33 67.71 -68.36 -5.85
N VAL A 34 67.70 -67.87 -4.62
CA VAL A 34 66.50 -67.77 -3.77
C VAL A 34 66.31 -66.29 -3.43
N ASN A 35 65.17 -65.72 -3.82
CA ASN A 35 64.89 -64.27 -3.69
C ASN A 35 66.05 -63.36 -4.15
N GLY A 36 66.68 -63.70 -5.27
CA GLY A 36 67.80 -62.93 -5.83
C GLY A 36 69.17 -63.20 -5.20
N VAL A 37 69.24 -63.89 -4.06
CA VAL A 37 70.50 -64.31 -3.41
C VAL A 37 71.03 -65.57 -4.07
N ALA A 38 72.29 -65.57 -4.50
CA ALA A 38 72.94 -66.72 -5.12
C ALA A 38 73.45 -67.72 -4.08
N LEU A 39 73.10 -69.00 -4.25
CA LEU A 39 73.55 -70.12 -3.44
C LEU A 39 74.35 -71.10 -4.30
N ALA A 40 75.50 -71.52 -3.78
CA ALA A 40 76.34 -72.53 -4.42
C ALA A 40 75.78 -73.94 -4.17
N ILE A 41 75.88 -74.80 -5.17
CA ILE A 41 75.56 -76.23 -5.06
C ILE A 41 76.87 -77.01 -4.94
N ALA A 42 77.10 -77.67 -3.80
CA ALA A 42 78.33 -78.39 -3.54
C ALA A 42 78.36 -79.82 -4.13
N ASP A 43 77.20 -80.51 -4.20
CA ASP A 43 77.08 -81.90 -4.65
C ASP A 43 75.89 -82.12 -5.59
N LYS A 44 75.89 -83.23 -6.35
CA LYS A 44 74.81 -83.59 -7.30
C LYS A 44 73.46 -83.92 -6.61
N MET A 45 73.50 -84.22 -5.31
CA MET A 45 72.33 -84.31 -4.42
C MET A 45 72.44 -83.16 -3.42
N VAL A 46 71.47 -82.25 -3.41
CA VAL A 46 71.52 -81.04 -2.58
C VAL A 46 70.53 -81.18 -1.44
N ASP A 47 71.02 -81.29 -0.21
CA ASP A 47 70.22 -81.02 0.97
C ASP A 47 70.25 -79.52 1.24
N ILE A 48 69.14 -78.84 0.97
CA ILE A 48 69.01 -77.40 1.23
C ILE A 48 68.47 -77.24 2.65
N LEU A 49 69.38 -77.05 3.60
CA LEU A 49 69.00 -76.74 4.97
C LEU A 49 68.33 -75.36 5.03
N ILE A 50 67.09 -75.31 5.52
CA ILE A 50 66.32 -74.09 5.75
C ILE A 50 66.10 -73.92 7.26
N ALA A 51 66.53 -72.78 7.80
CA ALA A 51 66.36 -72.40 9.21
C ALA A 51 65.96 -70.93 9.35
N SER A 52 65.69 -70.47 10.58
CA SER A 52 65.57 -69.04 10.87
C SER A 52 66.91 -68.33 10.58
N GLY A 53 66.87 -67.18 9.92
CA GLY A 53 68.05 -66.38 9.67
C GLY A 53 68.62 -65.70 10.91
N ALA A 54 69.84 -65.17 10.79
CA ALA A 54 70.51 -64.47 11.88
C ALA A 54 69.94 -63.04 12.10
N THR A 55 69.31 -62.47 11.08
CA THR A 55 68.68 -61.14 11.13
C THR A 55 67.16 -61.27 11.13
N ASN A 56 66.46 -60.31 11.74
CA ASN A 56 64.99 -60.30 11.70
C ASN A 56 64.48 -60.21 10.27
N GLY A 57 63.50 -61.06 9.94
CA GLY A 57 62.91 -61.11 8.62
C GLY A 57 63.75 -61.85 7.59
N THR A 58 64.68 -62.70 8.00
CA THR A 58 65.44 -63.55 7.07
C THR A 58 65.25 -65.04 7.34
N LEU A 59 65.37 -65.84 6.29
CA LEU A 59 65.51 -67.30 6.34
C LEU A 59 66.98 -67.63 6.09
N SER A 60 67.58 -68.50 6.90
CA SER A 60 68.90 -69.05 6.60
C SER A 60 68.74 -70.21 5.63
N VAL A 61 69.25 -70.07 4.41
CA VAL A 61 69.26 -71.13 3.40
C VAL A 61 70.71 -71.54 3.17
N ALA A 62 71.07 -72.78 3.55
CA ALA A 62 72.45 -73.28 3.55
C ALA A 62 73.44 -72.33 4.26
N GLY A 63 73.02 -71.72 5.37
CA GLY A 63 73.84 -70.81 6.17
C GLY A 63 73.94 -69.38 5.63
N LYS A 64 73.18 -69.02 4.59
CA LYS A 64 73.07 -67.66 4.06
C LYS A 64 71.69 -67.08 4.35
N ASP A 65 71.67 -65.89 4.93
CA ASP A 65 70.44 -65.16 5.20
C ASP A 65 69.81 -64.65 3.90
N VAL A 66 68.54 -65.00 3.68
CA VAL A 66 67.70 -64.57 2.56
C VAL A 66 66.55 -63.73 3.11
N ALA A 67 66.39 -62.50 2.62
CA ALA A 67 65.33 -61.61 3.07
C ALA A 67 63.92 -62.11 2.71
N VAL A 68 63.04 -62.05 3.70
CA VAL A 68 61.59 -62.21 3.58
C VAL A 68 60.97 -60.82 3.73
N THR A 69 60.12 -60.43 2.78
CA THR A 69 59.58 -59.07 2.71
C THR A 69 58.18 -58.98 3.33
N GLY A 70 57.81 -57.79 3.84
CA GLY A 70 56.47 -57.51 4.35
C GLY A 70 56.15 -58.21 5.67
N LEU A 71 54.86 -58.39 5.97
CA LEU A 71 54.39 -58.95 7.24
C LEU A 71 54.86 -60.40 7.45
N ALA A 72 55.11 -61.13 6.37
CA ALA A 72 55.65 -62.50 6.40
C ALA A 72 57.04 -62.58 7.05
N ALA A 73 57.80 -61.48 7.10
CA ALA A 73 59.08 -61.38 7.78
C ALA A 73 58.97 -61.68 9.30
N LEU A 74 57.85 -61.31 9.92
CA LEU A 74 57.64 -61.50 11.36
C LEU A 74 57.55 -62.98 11.77
N ALA A 75 57.04 -63.85 10.88
CA ALA A 75 56.90 -65.28 11.14
C ALA A 75 58.24 -66.01 11.34
N TYR A 76 59.34 -65.42 10.87
CA TYR A 76 60.69 -65.98 10.96
C TYR A 76 61.52 -65.36 12.08
N LYS A 77 60.90 -64.56 12.94
CA LYS A 77 61.54 -63.97 14.11
C LYS A 77 61.41 -64.92 15.31
N ALA A 78 62.48 -65.04 16.10
CA ALA A 78 62.45 -65.87 17.30
C ALA A 78 61.42 -65.38 18.35
N GLN A 79 61.23 -64.05 18.45
CA GLN A 79 60.21 -63.40 19.27
C GLN A 79 59.71 -62.12 18.57
N ILE A 80 58.41 -61.88 18.61
CA ILE A 80 57.77 -60.69 18.03
C ILE A 80 57.45 -59.72 19.17
N SER A 81 58.00 -58.50 19.12
CA SER A 81 57.64 -57.42 20.04
C SER A 81 56.48 -56.59 19.49
N GLU A 82 55.82 -55.83 20.36
CA GLU A 82 54.78 -54.88 19.96
C GLU A 82 55.30 -53.85 18.95
N ALA A 83 56.54 -53.39 19.11
CA ALA A 83 57.18 -52.46 18.17
C ALA A 83 57.40 -53.09 16.77
N ASP A 84 57.70 -54.39 16.70
CA ASP A 84 57.83 -55.09 15.41
C ASP A 84 56.49 -55.19 14.70
N LEU A 85 55.43 -55.50 15.46
CA LEU A 85 54.07 -55.58 14.94
C LEU A 85 53.56 -54.21 14.50
N ASP A 86 53.77 -53.18 15.32
CA ASP A 86 53.38 -51.79 15.03
C ASP A 86 54.09 -51.29 13.76
N THR A 87 55.41 -51.46 13.67
CA THR A 87 56.18 -51.06 12.48
C THR A 87 55.70 -51.78 11.22
N ALA A 88 55.49 -53.10 11.28
CA ALA A 88 55.09 -53.88 10.11
C ALA A 88 53.64 -53.61 9.69
N LEU A 89 52.73 -53.45 10.64
CA LEU A 89 51.32 -53.12 10.37
C LEU A 89 51.19 -51.68 9.87
N LYS A 90 51.92 -50.74 10.46
CA LYS A 90 51.99 -49.35 10.02
C LYS A 90 52.47 -49.25 8.58
N ALA A 91 53.52 -49.97 8.20
CA ALA A 91 54.00 -49.99 6.81
C ALA A 91 52.95 -50.53 5.82
N VAL A 92 52.16 -51.52 6.22
CA VAL A 92 51.05 -52.04 5.40
C VAL A 92 49.91 -51.01 5.28
N LEU A 93 49.54 -50.38 6.39
CA LEU A 93 48.49 -49.35 6.43
C LEU A 93 48.88 -48.10 5.64
N ASP A 94 50.10 -47.58 5.83
CA ASP A 94 50.61 -46.40 5.13
C ASP A 94 50.69 -46.64 3.60
N GLY A 95 50.89 -47.89 3.16
CA GLY A 95 50.83 -48.27 1.74
C GLY A 95 49.42 -48.38 1.16
N LYS A 96 48.37 -48.33 1.99
CA LYS A 96 46.95 -48.39 1.60
C LYS A 96 46.22 -47.06 1.79
N ALA A 97 46.57 -46.32 2.83
CA ALA A 97 46.10 -44.98 3.12
C ALA A 97 47.20 -44.26 3.89
N SER A 98 47.63 -43.09 3.42
CA SER A 98 48.66 -42.35 4.14
C SER A 98 48.11 -41.85 5.49
N GLY A 99 49.00 -41.60 6.46
CA GLY A 99 48.59 -40.96 7.72
C GLY A 99 47.90 -39.60 7.51
N ALA A 100 48.18 -38.91 6.39
CA ALA A 100 47.50 -37.68 6.01
C ALA A 100 46.07 -37.93 5.53
N ASP A 101 45.84 -38.97 4.71
CA ASP A 101 44.48 -39.36 4.28
C ASP A 101 43.64 -39.75 5.50
N LEU A 102 44.23 -40.48 6.44
CA LEU A 102 43.54 -40.85 7.68
C LEU A 102 43.26 -39.61 8.56
N ALA A 103 44.19 -38.66 8.63
CA ALA A 103 43.99 -37.41 9.36
C ALA A 103 42.86 -36.54 8.76
N THR A 104 42.63 -36.58 7.45
CA THR A 104 41.47 -35.88 6.86
C THR A 104 40.13 -36.52 7.24
N LEU A 105 40.11 -37.82 7.56
CA LEU A 105 38.92 -38.51 8.08
C LEU A 105 38.72 -38.30 9.59
N ILE A 106 39.79 -38.07 10.35
CA ILE A 106 39.74 -37.78 11.78
C ILE A 106 39.50 -36.27 11.95
N GLY A 107 38.23 -35.87 11.93
CA GLY A 107 37.81 -34.51 12.28
C GLY A 107 38.13 -34.16 13.73
N LYS A 108 37.92 -32.89 14.12
CA LYS A 108 38.10 -32.41 15.50
C LYS A 108 37.19 -33.16 16.51
N ASP A 109 36.06 -33.67 16.04
CA ASP A 109 35.06 -34.43 16.80
C ASP A 109 35.44 -35.91 17.01
N ALA A 110 36.59 -36.16 17.65
CA ALA A 110 37.13 -37.50 17.89
C ALA A 110 36.24 -38.43 18.75
N GLY A 111 35.13 -37.94 19.31
CA GLY A 111 34.17 -38.69 20.13
C GLY A 111 32.85 -39.04 19.44
N LYS A 112 32.64 -38.65 18.18
CA LYS A 112 31.37 -38.82 17.46
C LYS A 112 31.48 -39.84 16.33
N SER A 113 30.37 -40.51 16.04
CA SER A 113 30.29 -41.33 14.83
C SER A 113 30.24 -40.43 13.58
N ALA A 114 30.70 -40.93 12.44
CA ALA A 114 30.62 -40.21 11.16
C ALA A 114 29.18 -39.77 10.81
N ARG A 115 28.17 -40.55 11.21
CA ARG A 115 26.75 -40.21 11.02
C ARG A 115 26.32 -39.01 11.87
N ALA A 116 26.80 -38.91 13.11
CA ALA A 116 26.48 -37.80 14.00
C ALA A 116 27.08 -36.49 13.49
N ILE A 117 28.35 -36.53 13.07
CA ILE A 117 29.05 -35.35 12.49
C ILE A 117 28.32 -34.87 11.24
N ALA A 118 28.00 -35.78 10.31
CA ALA A 118 27.29 -35.42 9.07
C ALA A 118 25.91 -34.79 9.35
N ASN A 119 25.17 -35.30 10.32
CA ASN A 119 23.85 -34.74 10.68
C ASN A 119 23.97 -33.37 11.34
N GLU A 120 24.97 -33.15 12.19
CA GLU A 120 25.21 -31.85 12.84
C GLU A 120 25.68 -30.79 11.83
N GLU A 121 26.63 -31.13 10.95
CA GLU A 121 27.07 -30.26 9.86
C GLU A 121 25.93 -29.93 8.89
N LEU A 122 25.10 -30.92 8.55
CA LEU A 122 23.91 -30.71 7.74
C LEU A 122 22.91 -29.77 8.45
N ALA A 123 22.70 -29.94 9.75
CA ALA A 123 21.82 -29.07 10.53
C ALA A 123 22.33 -27.63 10.58
N ALA A 124 23.65 -27.43 10.78
CA ALA A 124 24.27 -26.11 10.77
C ALA A 124 24.21 -25.43 9.39
N GLN A 125 24.30 -26.20 8.29
CA GLN A 125 24.16 -25.67 6.93
C GLN A 125 22.71 -25.34 6.56
N LEU A 126 21.74 -26.13 7.04
CA LEU A 126 20.32 -25.92 6.76
C LEU A 126 19.68 -24.85 7.65
N ILE A 127 20.25 -24.61 8.83
CA ILE A 127 19.76 -23.64 9.81
C ILE A 127 20.86 -22.60 10.00
N PRO A 128 20.85 -21.49 9.23
CA PRO A 128 21.73 -20.34 9.45
C PRO A 128 21.72 -19.90 10.92
N GLU A 129 22.80 -19.28 11.42
CA GLU A 129 22.90 -18.88 12.84
C GLU A 129 21.71 -18.05 13.33
N GLY A 130 21.10 -17.21 12.48
CA GLY A 130 19.88 -16.44 12.80
C GLY A 130 18.54 -17.16 12.57
N ALA A 131 18.55 -18.35 11.96
CA ALA A 131 17.33 -19.10 11.66
C ALA A 131 16.72 -19.73 12.91
N LYS A 132 17.53 -20.08 13.92
CA LYS A 132 16.99 -20.51 15.23
C LYS A 132 16.24 -19.36 15.91
N GLU A 133 16.80 -18.16 15.89
CA GLU A 133 16.17 -16.96 16.46
C GLU A 133 14.92 -16.55 15.67
N ALA A 134 14.96 -16.65 14.33
CA ALA A 134 13.79 -16.46 13.48
C ALA A 134 12.70 -17.53 13.71
N LEU A 135 13.08 -18.79 13.93
CA LEU A 135 12.13 -19.85 14.28
C LEU A 135 11.53 -19.64 15.67
N ASP A 136 12.36 -19.23 16.63
CA ASP A 136 11.95 -18.95 18.00
C ASP A 136 10.96 -17.77 18.01
N THR A 137 11.24 -16.67 17.29
CA THR A 137 10.29 -15.53 17.14
C THR A 137 8.99 -15.91 16.41
N LEU A 138 9.05 -16.72 15.35
CA LEU A 138 7.85 -17.22 14.68
C LEU A 138 7.03 -18.14 15.60
N THR A 139 7.72 -18.97 16.41
CA THR A 139 7.09 -19.83 17.41
C THR A 139 6.43 -19.00 18.51
N GLU A 140 7.09 -17.94 18.98
CA GLU A 140 6.55 -17.00 19.96
C GLU A 140 5.31 -16.27 19.42
N ILE A 141 5.33 -15.80 18.17
CA ILE A 141 4.16 -15.17 17.53
C ILE A 141 3.02 -16.19 17.40
N ALA A 142 3.31 -17.43 16.98
CA ALA A 142 2.30 -18.48 16.86
C ALA A 142 1.68 -18.84 18.22
N GLN A 143 2.50 -18.96 19.27
CA GLN A 143 2.03 -19.18 20.64
C GLN A 143 1.20 -18.01 21.15
N TRP A 144 1.62 -16.77 20.87
CA TRP A 144 0.89 -15.58 21.26
C TRP A 144 -0.50 -15.54 20.61
N ILE A 145 -0.60 -15.80 19.30
CA ILE A 145 -1.88 -15.87 18.57
C ILE A 145 -2.79 -16.96 19.15
N GLN A 146 -2.24 -18.13 19.49
CA GLN A 146 -3.01 -19.22 20.10
C GLN A 146 -3.54 -18.85 21.50
N ASN A 147 -2.76 -18.12 22.28
CA ASN A 147 -3.15 -17.66 23.62
C ASN A 147 -4.07 -16.43 23.58
N HIS A 148 -4.09 -15.68 22.47
CA HIS A 148 -4.86 -14.43 22.31
C HIS A 148 -5.66 -14.41 20.98
N PRO A 149 -6.58 -15.38 20.76
CA PRO A 149 -7.29 -15.52 19.50
C PRO A 149 -8.20 -14.33 19.19
N ASP A 150 -8.82 -13.74 20.23
CA ASP A 150 -9.71 -12.59 20.08
C ASP A 150 -8.93 -11.32 19.76
N ASP A 151 -7.77 -11.10 20.40
CA ASP A 151 -6.90 -9.95 20.13
C ASP A 151 -6.31 -10.02 18.72
N ALA A 152 -5.85 -11.21 18.31
CA ALA A 152 -5.36 -11.45 16.95
C ALA A 152 -6.47 -11.21 15.91
N SER A 153 -7.70 -11.66 16.20
CA SER A 153 -8.87 -11.43 15.34
C SER A 153 -9.24 -9.94 15.27
N ALA A 154 -9.23 -9.23 16.40
CA ALA A 154 -9.51 -7.80 16.47
C ALA A 154 -8.44 -6.99 15.71
N MET A 155 -7.16 -7.34 15.85
CA MET A 155 -6.06 -6.70 15.13
C MET A 155 -6.17 -6.94 13.62
N ASN A 156 -6.51 -8.15 13.19
CA ASN A 156 -6.77 -8.45 11.77
C ASN A 156 -7.97 -7.67 11.22
N ALA A 157 -9.05 -7.54 12.00
CA ALA A 157 -10.19 -6.72 11.61
C ALA A 157 -9.83 -5.23 11.50
N ALA A 158 -9.01 -4.72 12.41
CA ALA A 158 -8.50 -3.35 12.38
C ALA A 158 -7.61 -3.10 11.16
N ILE A 159 -6.69 -4.02 10.84
CA ILE A 159 -5.84 -3.95 9.64
C ILE A 159 -6.69 -3.95 8.37
N THR A 160 -7.70 -4.83 8.31
CA THR A 160 -8.63 -4.87 7.16
C THR A 160 -9.38 -3.55 6.99
N LYS A 161 -9.84 -2.96 8.10
CA LYS A 161 -10.51 -1.65 8.08
C LYS A 161 -9.57 -0.54 7.63
N LEU A 162 -8.32 -0.52 8.12
CA LEU A 162 -7.31 0.45 7.71
C LEU A 162 -6.99 0.31 6.22
N ASN A 163 -6.81 -0.90 5.71
CA ASN A 163 -6.58 -1.15 4.28
C ASN A 163 -7.75 -0.64 3.42
N GLY A 164 -8.99 -0.83 3.85
CA GLY A 164 -10.16 -0.27 3.16
C GLY A 164 -10.17 1.27 3.14
N ILE A 165 -9.77 1.91 4.24
CA ILE A 165 -9.63 3.38 4.31
C ILE A 165 -8.50 3.85 3.38
N VAL A 166 -7.33 3.19 3.45
CA VAL A 166 -6.14 3.51 2.64
C VAL A 166 -6.44 3.36 1.15
N ALA A 167 -7.16 2.31 0.74
CA ALA A 167 -7.60 2.16 -0.65
C ALA A 167 -8.48 3.32 -1.11
N GLY A 168 -9.39 3.81 -0.26
CA GLY A 168 -10.29 4.91 -0.59
C GLY A 168 -9.66 6.31 -0.61
N ILE A 169 -8.48 6.48 -0.03
CA ILE A 169 -7.69 7.73 -0.07
C ILE A 169 -6.66 7.76 -1.20
N GLY A 170 -6.59 6.71 -2.04
CA GLY A 170 -5.71 6.65 -3.21
C GLY A 170 -4.23 6.32 -2.93
N GLY A 171 -3.48 6.06 -4.01
CA GLY A 171 -2.03 5.76 -4.05
C GLY A 171 -1.43 6.24 -5.38
N ASP A 172 -0.21 5.80 -5.73
CA ASP A 172 0.56 6.30 -6.90
C ASP A 172 -0.14 6.14 -8.27
N GLU A 173 -1.25 5.38 -8.33
CA GLU A 173 -2.13 5.20 -9.51
C GLU A 173 -3.62 5.44 -9.14
N ASP A 174 -3.89 6.60 -8.53
CA ASP A 174 -5.13 7.42 -8.54
C ASP A 174 -6.53 6.74 -8.61
N GLU A 175 -7.03 6.26 -7.47
CA GLU A 175 -8.49 6.13 -7.23
C GLU A 175 -8.86 6.69 -5.84
N TYR A 176 -9.30 7.95 -5.81
CA TYR A 176 -9.61 8.72 -4.58
C TYR A 176 -11.08 8.63 -4.16
N ALA A 177 -11.74 7.48 -4.32
CA ALA A 177 -13.21 7.34 -4.25
C ALA A 177 -13.84 7.93 -2.97
N THR A 178 -13.24 7.67 -1.80
CA THR A 178 -13.74 8.17 -0.50
C THR A 178 -13.55 9.68 -0.37
N VAL A 179 -12.40 10.19 -0.82
CA VAL A 179 -12.09 11.63 -0.77
C VAL A 179 -12.98 12.39 -1.74
N MET A 180 -13.17 11.90 -2.95
CA MET A 180 -14.06 12.49 -3.95
C MET A 180 -15.50 12.55 -3.45
N THR A 181 -16.03 11.44 -2.93
CA THR A 181 -17.39 11.42 -2.35
C THR A 181 -17.56 12.46 -1.24
N ALA A 182 -16.57 12.59 -0.35
CA ALA A 182 -16.61 13.56 0.74
C ALA A 182 -16.54 15.01 0.23
N ILE A 183 -15.70 15.27 -0.78
CA ILE A 183 -15.58 16.59 -1.43
C ILE A 183 -16.88 16.95 -2.16
N GLU A 184 -17.41 16.03 -2.98
CA GLU A 184 -18.67 16.22 -3.71
C GLU A 184 -19.84 16.47 -2.76
N GLY A 185 -19.92 15.75 -1.63
CA GLY A 185 -20.93 15.98 -0.60
C GLY A 185 -20.85 17.39 0.01
N LYS A 186 -19.63 17.87 0.33
CA LYS A 186 -19.42 19.22 0.85
C LYS A 186 -19.72 20.30 -0.18
N ILE A 187 -19.31 20.11 -1.44
CA ILE A 187 -19.61 21.01 -2.54
C ILE A 187 -21.13 21.10 -2.75
N THR A 188 -21.81 19.94 -2.77
CA THR A 188 -23.26 19.87 -2.92
C THR A 188 -23.98 20.60 -1.78
N ALA A 189 -23.54 20.41 -0.54
CA ALA A 189 -24.12 21.10 0.61
C ALA A 189 -23.90 22.63 0.53
N ALA A 190 -22.71 23.06 0.12
CA ALA A 190 -22.39 24.49 -0.02
C ALA A 190 -23.16 25.17 -1.16
N LEU A 191 -23.51 24.43 -2.22
CA LEU A 191 -24.19 24.95 -3.40
C LEU A 191 -25.72 24.78 -3.37
N LYS A 192 -26.29 24.14 -2.34
CA LYS A 192 -27.71 23.74 -2.29
C LYS A 192 -28.70 24.86 -2.60
N ASP A 193 -28.43 26.07 -2.13
CA ASP A 193 -29.32 27.23 -2.29
C ASP A 193 -28.89 28.17 -3.43
N ILE A 194 -27.83 27.82 -4.16
CA ILE A 194 -27.36 28.57 -5.33
C ILE A 194 -27.98 27.93 -6.57
N ALA A 195 -28.54 28.75 -7.46
CA ALA A 195 -29.06 28.26 -8.73
C ALA A 195 -27.97 27.53 -9.53
N SER A 196 -28.32 26.36 -10.08
CA SER A 196 -27.38 25.53 -10.83
C SER A 196 -26.73 26.31 -11.98
N GLY A 197 -25.39 26.29 -12.05
CA GLY A 197 -24.63 26.99 -13.07
C GLY A 197 -24.63 28.52 -12.95
N ALA A 198 -25.04 29.11 -11.81
CA ALA A 198 -24.98 30.55 -11.59
C ALA A 198 -23.55 31.09 -11.74
N THR A 199 -23.32 31.95 -12.74
CA THR A 199 -22.01 32.59 -13.02
C THR A 199 -22.07 34.10 -12.99
N LYS A 200 -23.28 34.68 -13.08
CA LYS A 200 -23.50 36.11 -13.15
C LYS A 200 -24.80 36.49 -12.44
N VAL A 201 -24.73 37.54 -11.62
CA VAL A 201 -25.90 38.20 -11.02
C VAL A 201 -26.04 39.59 -11.64
N GLU A 202 -27.24 39.93 -12.06
CA GLU A 202 -27.57 41.17 -12.74
C GLU A 202 -28.81 41.81 -12.12
N LYS A 203 -28.94 43.13 -12.31
CA LYS A 203 -30.14 43.86 -11.92
C LYS A 203 -31.36 43.35 -12.72
N SER A 204 -32.46 43.08 -12.04
CA SER A 204 -33.77 42.85 -12.65
C SER A 204 -34.53 44.16 -12.86
N GLU A 205 -35.40 44.19 -13.87
CA GLU A 205 -36.39 45.25 -14.07
C GLU A 205 -37.70 44.96 -13.30
N VAL A 206 -37.89 43.72 -12.83
CA VAL A 206 -39.02 43.29 -12.01
C VAL A 206 -38.70 43.55 -10.54
N ASN A 207 -39.50 44.38 -9.87
CA ASN A 207 -39.33 44.66 -8.45
C ASN A 207 -39.43 43.38 -7.62
N GLY A 208 -38.47 43.16 -6.71
CA GLY A 208 -38.39 41.95 -5.89
C GLY A 208 -37.58 40.81 -6.51
N ASN A 209 -37.14 40.94 -7.77
CA ASN A 209 -36.32 39.92 -8.44
C ASN A 209 -34.86 40.34 -8.60
N ILE A 210 -34.02 39.35 -8.90
CA ILE A 210 -32.67 39.51 -9.48
C ILE A 210 -32.59 38.66 -10.75
N LYS A 211 -31.63 38.95 -11.65
CA LYS A 211 -31.33 38.05 -12.77
C LYS A 211 -30.13 37.18 -12.44
N ILE A 212 -30.27 35.86 -12.56
CA ILE A 212 -29.16 34.91 -12.50
C ILE A 212 -28.95 34.36 -13.92
N ASN A 213 -27.76 34.58 -14.50
CA ASN A 213 -27.45 34.22 -15.89
C ASN A 213 -28.52 34.71 -16.90
N GLY A 214 -29.03 35.93 -16.73
CA GLY A 214 -30.10 36.50 -17.56
C GLY A 214 -31.53 36.02 -17.26
N GLN A 215 -31.74 35.06 -16.35
CA GLN A 215 -33.08 34.59 -15.96
C GLN A 215 -33.58 35.25 -14.67
N GLU A 216 -34.85 35.65 -14.65
CA GLU A 216 -35.51 36.23 -13.48
C GLU A 216 -35.61 35.23 -12.33
N THR A 217 -35.15 35.64 -11.16
CA THR A 217 -35.22 34.88 -9.90
C THR A 217 -35.87 35.75 -8.83
N VAL A 218 -36.96 35.28 -8.26
CA VAL A 218 -37.71 36.02 -7.22
C VAL A 218 -36.96 35.94 -5.89
N VAL A 219 -36.58 37.09 -5.34
CA VAL A 219 -35.92 37.19 -4.02
C VAL A 219 -36.91 37.69 -2.96
N TYR A 220 -37.86 38.50 -3.38
CA TYR A 220 -38.87 39.10 -2.54
C TYR A 220 -40.19 39.19 -3.31
N THR A 221 -41.27 38.66 -2.72
CA THR A 221 -42.63 38.84 -3.23
C THR A 221 -43.35 39.83 -2.32
N HIS A 222 -43.84 40.95 -2.87
CA HIS A 222 -44.61 41.91 -2.08
C HIS A 222 -46.01 41.33 -1.75
N PRO A 223 -46.55 41.53 -0.54
CA PRO A 223 -47.88 41.05 -0.19
C PRO A 223 -48.93 41.59 -1.16
N ALA A 224 -49.71 40.68 -1.76
CA ALA A 224 -50.87 41.06 -2.55
C ALA A 224 -52.03 41.38 -1.59
N VAL A 225 -52.55 42.60 -1.68
CA VAL A 225 -53.81 43.00 -1.04
C VAL A 225 -54.84 43.25 -2.13
N GLU A 226 -56.11 42.98 -1.83
CA GLU A 226 -57.20 43.31 -2.75
C GLU A 226 -57.22 44.82 -3.00
N ALA A 227 -57.33 45.20 -4.28
CA ALA A 227 -57.42 46.60 -4.65
C ALA A 227 -58.72 47.18 -4.08
N VAL A 228 -58.60 48.07 -3.10
CA VAL A 228 -59.74 48.83 -2.58
C VAL A 228 -60.09 49.91 -3.59
N GLY A 229 -61.37 49.99 -3.97
CA GLY A 229 -61.85 51.05 -4.87
C GLY A 229 -61.52 52.45 -4.32
N ALA A 230 -61.33 53.42 -5.22
CA ALA A 230 -61.08 54.80 -4.83
C ALA A 230 -62.22 55.32 -3.93
N GLY A 231 -61.87 55.82 -2.75
CA GLY A 231 -62.81 56.34 -1.76
C GLY A 231 -62.09 57.11 -0.66
N PHE A 232 -62.83 57.89 0.13
CA PHE A 232 -62.26 58.59 1.27
C PHE A 232 -62.20 57.65 2.46
N LYS A 233 -61.03 57.02 2.66
CA LYS A 233 -60.78 56.00 3.68
C LYS A 233 -59.96 56.58 4.82
N LYS A 234 -60.12 56.01 6.02
CA LYS A 234 -59.19 56.24 7.13
C LYS A 234 -57.83 55.62 6.76
N VAL A 235 -56.74 56.32 7.09
CA VAL A 235 -55.38 55.81 6.89
C VAL A 235 -54.66 55.69 8.22
N GLY A 236 -53.92 54.60 8.39
CA GLY A 236 -53.09 54.34 9.57
C GLY A 236 -51.82 53.60 9.19
N LYS A 237 -51.12 53.06 10.19
CA LYS A 237 -50.01 52.13 9.98
C LYS A 237 -50.17 50.86 10.81
N ASP A 238 -49.71 49.73 10.27
CA ASP A 238 -49.62 48.49 11.04
C ASP A 238 -48.41 48.48 12.00
N ASN A 239 -48.26 47.40 12.76
CA ASN A 239 -47.13 47.22 13.70
C ASN A 239 -45.77 47.08 13.00
N GLN A 240 -45.74 46.91 11.67
CA GLN A 240 -44.54 46.84 10.85
C GLN A 240 -44.24 48.18 10.14
N GLY A 241 -45.11 49.17 10.29
CA GLY A 241 -44.99 50.50 9.69
C GLY A 241 -45.58 50.64 8.29
N HIS A 242 -46.28 49.62 7.76
CA HIS A 242 -46.97 49.72 6.47
C HIS A 242 -48.21 50.59 6.58
N VAL A 243 -48.49 51.40 5.56
CA VAL A 243 -49.76 52.15 5.48
C VAL A 243 -50.91 51.17 5.32
N VAL A 244 -51.93 51.28 6.17
CA VAL A 244 -53.15 50.46 6.11
C VAL A 244 -54.37 51.35 5.91
N LEU A 245 -55.29 50.88 5.08
CA LEU A 245 -56.60 51.48 4.91
C LEU A 245 -57.54 50.90 5.97
N GLY A 246 -58.20 51.78 6.72
CA GLY A 246 -59.30 51.43 7.62
C GLY A 246 -60.66 51.59 6.95
N ASP A 247 -61.69 51.71 7.79
CA ASP A 247 -63.05 51.96 7.34
C ASP A 247 -63.19 53.27 6.54
N ASP A 248 -64.32 53.41 5.84
CA ASP A 248 -64.71 54.68 5.21
C ASP A 248 -64.73 55.82 6.24
N VAL A 249 -64.33 57.00 5.79
CA VAL A 249 -64.51 58.23 6.57
C VAL A 249 -66.00 58.55 6.62
N THR A 250 -66.52 58.67 7.82
CA THR A 250 -67.92 59.00 8.10
C THR A 250 -68.11 60.50 8.34
N LYS A 251 -69.37 60.94 8.45
CA LYS A 251 -69.66 62.34 8.81
C LYS A 251 -69.14 62.66 10.22
N GLU A 252 -69.23 61.70 11.12
CA GLU A 252 -68.75 61.82 12.49
C GLU A 252 -67.25 62.11 12.54
N ASP A 253 -66.46 61.44 11.67
CA ASP A 253 -65.02 61.68 11.55
C ASP A 253 -64.71 63.10 11.05
N ILE A 254 -65.46 63.60 10.06
CA ILE A 254 -65.30 64.96 9.52
C ILE A 254 -65.66 66.02 10.57
N VAL A 255 -66.73 65.77 11.35
CA VAL A 255 -67.15 66.66 12.44
C VAL A 255 -66.13 66.69 13.57
N ALA A 256 -65.49 65.56 13.86
CA ALA A 256 -64.41 65.50 14.85
C ALA A 256 -63.17 66.35 14.46
N LEU A 257 -62.98 66.64 13.17
CA LEU A 257 -61.97 67.59 12.68
C LEU A 257 -62.38 69.06 12.84
N GLY A 258 -63.57 69.34 13.38
CA GLY A 258 -64.09 70.70 13.60
C GLY A 258 -64.89 71.27 12.44
N ILE A 259 -65.22 70.47 11.42
CA ILE A 259 -66.07 70.88 10.30
C ILE A 259 -67.54 70.69 10.69
N PRO A 260 -68.42 71.70 10.54
CA PRO A 260 -69.83 71.56 10.91
C PRO A 260 -70.54 70.39 10.20
N ALA A 261 -71.41 69.67 10.94
CA ALA A 261 -72.16 68.50 10.45
C ALA A 261 -73.22 68.83 9.39
N GLN A 262 -73.61 70.10 9.35
CA GLN A 262 -74.64 70.66 8.48
C GLN A 262 -74.11 71.94 7.87
N ASP A 263 -74.71 72.33 6.74
CA ASP A 263 -74.36 73.55 6.05
C ASP A 263 -74.51 74.78 6.97
N THR A 264 -73.61 75.75 6.79
CA THR A 264 -73.75 77.04 7.47
C THR A 264 -74.91 77.79 6.82
N THR A 265 -76.05 77.84 7.51
CA THR A 265 -77.19 78.64 7.06
C THR A 265 -77.03 80.08 7.52
N TYR A 266 -77.05 81.01 6.58
CA TYR A 266 -77.08 82.45 6.86
C TYR A 266 -78.53 82.95 6.85
N GLN A 267 -78.91 83.73 7.85
CA GLN A 267 -80.20 84.41 7.85
C GLN A 267 -80.19 85.57 6.83
N PRO A 268 -81.34 85.93 6.23
CA PRO A 268 -81.43 87.11 5.38
C PRO A 268 -80.94 88.37 6.08
N ALA A 269 -80.27 89.26 5.33
CA ALA A 269 -79.89 90.56 5.87
C ALA A 269 -81.15 91.40 6.13
N THR A 270 -81.21 91.99 7.32
CA THR A 270 -82.27 92.92 7.71
C THR A 270 -81.67 94.29 7.98
N SER A 271 -82.52 95.31 8.12
CA SER A 271 -82.06 96.64 8.54
C SER A 271 -81.47 96.66 9.96
N GLN A 272 -81.63 95.60 10.76
CA GLN A 272 -81.18 95.53 12.15
C GLN A 272 -80.01 94.56 12.37
N ALA A 273 -79.83 93.56 11.50
CA ALA A 273 -78.81 92.51 11.64
C ALA A 273 -78.18 92.14 10.31
N ASN A 274 -76.86 91.88 10.35
CA ASN A 274 -76.10 91.41 9.19
C ASN A 274 -76.62 90.03 8.73
N GLY A 275 -76.68 89.84 7.42
CA GLY A 275 -76.86 88.54 6.79
C GLY A 275 -75.71 88.29 5.82
N LEU A 276 -76.02 87.88 4.58
CA LEU A 276 -75.03 87.78 3.50
C LEU A 276 -74.54 89.14 2.96
N MET A 277 -75.14 90.24 3.41
CA MET A 277 -74.65 91.61 3.25
C MET A 277 -74.74 92.32 4.61
N SER A 278 -73.99 93.42 4.77
CA SER A 278 -74.04 94.22 6.00
C SER A 278 -75.43 94.85 6.19
N LYS A 279 -75.85 95.05 7.44
CA LYS A 279 -77.10 95.77 7.75
C LYS A 279 -77.05 97.20 7.21
N GLU A 280 -75.87 97.80 7.16
CA GLU A 280 -75.63 99.13 6.61
C GLU A 280 -75.90 99.16 5.10
N ASP A 281 -75.40 98.18 4.35
CA ASP A 281 -75.64 98.12 2.91
C ASP A 281 -77.08 97.74 2.59
N LYS A 282 -77.72 96.91 3.43
CA LYS A 282 -79.15 96.61 3.30
C LYS A 282 -80.00 97.85 3.55
N ALA A 283 -79.66 98.65 4.55
CA ALA A 283 -80.35 99.91 4.83
C ALA A 283 -80.18 100.92 3.68
N LYS A 284 -78.99 101.00 3.06
CA LYS A 284 -78.77 101.81 1.85
C LYS A 284 -79.65 101.33 0.70
N LEU A 285 -79.71 100.01 0.46
CA LEU A 285 -80.53 99.43 -0.60
C LEU A 285 -82.03 99.69 -0.37
N ASP A 286 -82.49 99.57 0.88
CA ASP A 286 -83.89 99.85 1.25
C ASP A 286 -84.25 101.34 1.15
N SER A 287 -83.23 102.22 1.20
CA SER A 287 -83.38 103.66 1.06
C SER A 287 -83.24 104.12 -0.41
N ILE A 288 -83.07 103.20 -1.37
CA ILE A 288 -83.17 103.53 -2.79
C ILE A 288 -84.65 103.71 -3.09
N GLU A 289 -85.05 104.97 -3.18
CA GLU A 289 -86.38 105.37 -3.65
C GLU A 289 -86.47 105.01 -5.14
N VAL A 290 -87.44 104.17 -5.49
CA VAL A 290 -87.71 103.85 -6.89
C VAL A 290 -88.44 105.05 -7.47
N ALA A 291 -87.88 105.65 -8.52
CA ALA A 291 -88.52 106.77 -9.21
C ALA A 291 -89.94 106.38 -9.62
N ALA A 292 -90.91 107.22 -9.30
CA ALA A 292 -92.29 106.99 -9.69
C ALA A 292 -92.42 107.13 -11.22
N ASP A 293 -93.42 106.48 -11.81
CA ASP A 293 -93.68 106.55 -13.26
C ASP A 293 -93.84 108.02 -13.71
N GLU A 294 -94.45 108.89 -12.89
CA GLU A 294 -94.49 110.34 -13.14
C GLU A 294 -93.11 111.00 -13.23
N GLU A 295 -92.17 110.65 -12.34
CA GLU A 295 -90.81 111.23 -12.34
C GLU A 295 -90.02 110.73 -13.54
N VAL A 296 -90.16 109.45 -13.89
CA VAL A 296 -89.54 108.86 -15.09
C VAL A 296 -90.11 109.50 -16.36
N ASN A 297 -91.42 109.70 -16.43
CA ASN A 297 -92.07 110.35 -17.57
C ASN A 297 -91.60 111.81 -17.73
N GLN A 298 -91.45 112.57 -16.64
CA GLN A 298 -90.88 113.91 -16.69
C GLN A 298 -89.44 113.90 -17.23
N MET A 299 -88.60 112.96 -16.78
CA MET A 299 -87.23 112.84 -17.31
C MET A 299 -87.22 112.48 -18.80
N LEU A 300 -88.12 111.59 -19.25
CA LEU A 300 -88.25 111.22 -20.66
C LEU A 300 -88.71 112.40 -21.52
N ASP A 301 -89.70 113.16 -21.05
CA ASP A 301 -90.19 114.37 -21.72
C ASP A 301 -89.10 115.45 -21.81
N GLU A 302 -88.24 115.58 -20.81
CA GLU A 302 -87.15 116.56 -20.80
C GLU A 302 -86.00 116.18 -21.76
N VAL A 303 -85.69 114.89 -21.87
CA VAL A 303 -84.58 114.40 -22.71
C VAL A 303 -84.98 114.22 -24.18
N PHE A 304 -86.16 113.65 -24.42
CA PHE A 304 -86.62 113.29 -25.77
C PHE A 304 -87.65 114.28 -26.33
N GLY A 305 -88.08 115.26 -25.54
CA GLY A 305 -89.19 116.15 -25.86
C GLY A 305 -90.53 115.46 -25.56
N ALA A 306 -91.47 116.21 -24.98
CA ALA A 306 -92.82 115.71 -24.73
C ALA A 306 -93.40 115.08 -25.99
N ALA A 307 -93.94 113.87 -25.90
CA ALA A 307 -94.60 113.20 -27.02
C ALA A 307 -95.82 114.04 -27.47
N VAL A 308 -95.61 114.94 -28.43
CA VAL A 308 -96.67 115.77 -29.00
C VAL A 308 -97.51 114.91 -29.94
N GLY A 309 -98.52 114.25 -29.36
CA GLY A 309 -99.82 113.97 -29.98
C GLY A 309 -99.88 112.96 -31.13
N ALA A 310 -100.59 111.87 -30.86
CA ALA A 310 -101.63 111.34 -31.75
C ALA A 310 -102.87 111.01 -30.91
#